data_AF-A0AAV2E522-F1
#
_entry.id   AF-A0AAV2E522-F1
#
_cell.length_a   1.000
_cell.length_b   1.000
_cell.length_c   1.000
_cell.angle_alpha   90.00
_cell.angle_beta   90.00
_cell.angle_gamma   90.00
#
_symmetry.space_group_name_H-M   'P 1'
#
loop_
_entity.id
_entity.type
_entity.pdbx_description
1 polymer ?
#
loop_
_entity_poly.entity_id
_entity_poly.type
_entity_poly.pdbx_seq_one_letter_code
_entity_poly.pdbx_strand_id
1 'polypeptide(L)'
;MAAFTGHSAEPCYTPQPYPNYELRLLMEQFARDNERTCSRMDHCVQAYRETEEILLSLKKSVDDLERSCAQPAPDHPSATILEEEEEEEGYKDIVEHTKVVTESSRDDHDQECPVIADHTFPHPKLSFEEAGMSEEMQEDLMKEIAWQLALQSVLEEEEQERA
;
A
#
# COMPACT_ATOMS: atom_id res chain seq x y z
N MET A 1 -58.53 7.71 -63.95
CA MET A 1 -58.59 8.44 -62.66
C MET A 1 -57.67 7.71 -61.69
N ALA A 2 -56.49 8.26 -61.41
CA ALA A 2 -55.52 7.66 -60.50
C ALA A 2 -55.61 8.37 -59.15
N ALA A 3 -55.85 7.60 -58.08
CA ALA A 3 -55.93 8.11 -56.71
C ALA A 3 -54.52 8.33 -56.17
N PHE A 4 -54.18 9.60 -55.89
CA PHE A 4 -52.91 9.99 -55.28
C PHE A 4 -53.05 9.85 -53.76
N THR A 5 -52.53 8.75 -53.20
CA THR A 5 -52.49 8.52 -51.76
C THR A 5 -51.29 9.24 -51.16
N GLY A 6 -51.49 10.50 -50.78
CA GLY A 6 -50.52 11.31 -50.06
C GLY A 6 -50.21 10.70 -48.69
N HIS A 7 -49.13 9.92 -48.62
CA HIS A 7 -48.52 9.52 -47.36
C HIS A 7 -47.70 10.71 -46.85
N SER A 8 -48.27 11.42 -45.88
CA SER A 8 -47.53 12.39 -45.08
C SER A 8 -46.49 11.63 -44.27
N ALA A 9 -45.24 11.64 -44.74
CA ALA A 9 -44.12 11.13 -43.98
C ALA A 9 -43.93 12.04 -42.76
N GLU A 10 -44.51 11.66 -41.62
CA GLU A 10 -44.16 12.29 -40.36
C GLU A 10 -42.65 12.09 -40.14
N PRO A 11 -41.89 13.18 -39.86
CA PRO A 11 -40.48 13.03 -39.57
C PRO A 11 -40.32 12.22 -38.28
N CYS A 12 -39.76 11.03 -38.42
CA CYS A 12 -39.35 10.20 -37.30
C CYS A 12 -38.25 10.94 -36.53
N TYR A 13 -38.63 11.76 -35.54
CA TYR A 13 -37.69 12.34 -34.59
C TYR A 13 -37.17 11.20 -33.71
N THR A 14 -36.08 10.57 -34.11
CA THR A 14 -35.27 9.80 -33.17
C THR A 14 -34.54 10.82 -32.30
N PRO A 15 -34.80 10.88 -30.97
CA PRO A 15 -34.03 11.73 -30.09
C PRO A 15 -32.58 11.30 -30.22
N GLN A 16 -31.73 12.14 -30.80
CA GLN A 16 -30.30 11.85 -30.76
C GLN A 16 -29.87 11.81 -29.29
N PRO A 17 -29.16 10.77 -28.85
CA PRO A 17 -28.61 10.73 -27.51
C PRO A 17 -27.76 11.99 -27.33
N TYR A 18 -28.04 12.75 -26.27
CA TYR A 18 -27.30 13.99 -25.98
C TYR A 18 -25.81 13.67 -26.02
N PRO A 19 -25.01 14.36 -26.86
CA PRO A 19 -23.60 14.01 -27.10
C PRO A 19 -22.68 14.14 -25.87
N ASN A 20 -23.24 14.53 -24.71
CA ASN A 20 -22.54 14.72 -23.44
C ASN A 20 -23.01 13.79 -22.33
N TYR A 21 -23.85 12.77 -22.62
CA TYR A 21 -24.29 11.82 -21.59
C TYR A 21 -23.13 10.98 -21.05
N GLU A 22 -22.29 10.44 -21.93
CA GLU A 22 -21.11 9.65 -21.55
C GLU A 22 -20.09 10.47 -20.78
N LEU A 23 -19.84 11.72 -21.20
CA LEU A 23 -18.93 12.63 -20.50
C LEU A 23 -19.41 12.90 -19.07
N ARG A 24 -20.71 13.12 -18.88
CA ARG A 24 -21.30 13.33 -17.54
C ARG A 24 -21.16 12.09 -16.65
N LEU A 25 -21.42 10.89 -17.19
CA LEU A 25 -21.22 9.64 -16.44
C LEU A 25 -19.76 9.46 -16.02
N LEU A 26 -18.81 9.77 -16.91
CA LEU A 26 -17.39 9.69 -16.61
C LEU A 26 -16.98 10.69 -15.51
N MET A 27 -17.50 11.92 -15.57
CA MET A 27 -17.24 12.93 -14.54
C MET A 27 -17.84 12.55 -13.17
N GLU A 28 -19.05 12.01 -13.15
CA GLU A 28 -19.67 11.49 -11.92
C GLU A 28 -18.88 10.32 -11.34
N GLN A 29 -18.38 9.41 -12.18
CA GLN A 29 -17.54 8.31 -11.74
C GLN A 29 -16.22 8.82 -11.15
N PHE A 30 -15.54 9.72 -11.84
CA PHE A 30 -14.30 10.32 -11.38
C PHE A 30 -14.46 11.08 -10.06
N ALA A 31 -15.58 11.81 -9.88
CA ALA A 31 -15.88 12.49 -8.62
C ALA A 31 -16.02 11.49 -7.46
N ARG A 32 -16.73 10.37 -7.66
CA ARG A 32 -16.87 9.31 -6.64
C ARG A 32 -15.54 8.65 -6.30
N ASP A 33 -14.71 8.39 -7.30
CA ASP A 33 -13.40 7.76 -7.07
C ASP A 33 -12.42 8.70 -6.34
N ASN A 34 -12.48 10.01 -6.62
CA ASN A 34 -11.75 11.01 -5.86
C ASN A 34 -12.23 11.10 -4.41
N GLU A 35 -13.54 11.12 -4.17
CA GLU A 35 -14.09 11.16 -2.81
C GLU A 35 -13.62 9.96 -1.98
N ARG A 36 -13.62 8.75 -2.57
CA ARG A 36 -13.07 7.54 -1.94
C ARG A 36 -11.58 7.66 -1.65
N THR A 37 -10.80 8.19 -2.59
CA THR A 37 -9.36 8.38 -2.42
C THR A 37 -9.06 9.38 -1.30
N CYS A 38 -9.77 10.51 -1.26
CA CYS A 38 -9.65 11.48 -0.17
C CYS A 38 -9.99 10.85 1.19
N SER A 39 -11.10 10.11 1.27
CA SER A 39 -11.47 9.41 2.51
C SER A 39 -10.40 8.40 2.95
N ARG A 40 -9.79 7.65 2.02
CA ARG A 40 -8.67 6.75 2.35
C ARG A 40 -7.44 7.52 2.87
N MET A 41 -7.09 8.64 2.23
CA MET A 41 -5.98 9.48 2.69
C MET A 41 -6.24 10.04 4.09
N ASP A 42 -7.47 10.48 4.38
CA ASP A 42 -7.84 10.95 5.72
C ASP A 42 -7.68 9.86 6.77
N HIS A 43 -8.09 8.62 6.46
CA HIS A 43 -7.89 7.47 7.35
C HIS A 43 -6.39 7.18 7.57
N CYS A 44 -5.56 7.25 6.53
CA CYS A 44 -4.11 7.08 6.66
C CYS A 44 -3.50 8.17 7.56
N VAL A 45 -3.86 9.44 7.35
CA VAL A 45 -3.39 10.55 8.19
C VAL A 45 -3.78 10.36 9.65
N GLN A 46 -4.99 9.89 9.90
CA GLN A 46 -5.45 9.60 11.26
C GLN A 46 -4.63 8.47 11.91
N ALA A 47 -4.40 7.37 11.19
CA ALA A 47 -3.58 6.26 11.67
C ALA A 47 -2.13 6.68 11.97
N TYR A 48 -1.54 7.55 11.14
CA TYR A 48 -0.20 8.10 11.40
C TYR A 48 -0.16 8.94 12.67
N ARG A 49 -1.18 9.77 12.92
CA ARG A 49 -1.26 10.56 14.16
C ARG A 49 -1.36 9.69 15.40
N GLU A 50 -2.20 8.65 15.36
CA GLU A 50 -2.33 7.71 16.47
C GLU A 50 -1.02 6.96 16.73
N THR A 51 -0.31 6.58 15.66
CA THR A 51 1.00 5.94 15.77
C THR A 51 2.04 6.89 16.38
N GLU A 52 2.05 8.17 15.98
CA GLU A 52 2.93 9.20 16.55
C GLU A 52 2.69 9.37 18.05
N GLU A 53 1.42 9.42 18.49
CA GLU A 53 1.07 9.51 19.91
C GLU A 53 1.58 8.30 20.72
N ILE A 54 1.46 7.09 20.17
CA ILE A 54 1.97 5.87 20.80
C ILE A 54 3.49 5.93 20.94
N LEU A 55 4.21 6.34 19.89
CA LEU A 55 5.67 6.46 19.90
C LEU A 55 6.15 7.50 20.92
N LEU A 56 5.46 8.64 21.03
CA LEU A 56 5.76 9.65 22.04
C LEU A 56 5.54 9.14 23.47
N SER A 57 4.46 8.39 23.69
CA SER A 57 4.16 7.75 24.98
C SER A 57 5.21 6.71 25.36
N LEU A 58 5.64 5.88 24.40
CA LEU A 58 6.68 4.89 24.60
C LEU A 58 8.01 5.56 24.96
N LYS A 59 8.41 6.59 24.21
CA LYS A 59 9.64 7.36 24.47
C LYS A 59 9.65 7.92 25.90
N LYS A 60 8.54 8.54 26.32
CA LYS A 60 8.40 9.05 27.69
C LYS A 60 8.58 7.93 28.73
N SER A 61 8.00 6.75 28.48
CA SER A 61 8.09 5.61 29.38
C SER A 61 9.53 5.09 29.51
N VAL A 62 10.28 5.06 28.41
CA VAL A 62 11.71 4.72 28.39
C VAL A 62 12.51 5.76 29.18
N ASP A 63 12.28 7.06 28.94
CA ASP A 63 12.97 8.14 29.66
C ASP A 63 12.70 8.09 31.18
N ASP A 64 11.47 7.72 31.58
CA ASP A 64 11.08 7.56 32.98
C ASP A 64 11.76 6.33 33.61
N LEU A 65 11.86 5.22 32.87
CA LEU A 65 12.55 4.00 33.29
C LEU A 65 14.06 4.26 33.48
N GLU A 66 14.72 4.91 32.53
CA GLU A 66 16.14 5.28 32.63
C GLU A 66 16.41 6.12 33.87
N ARG A 67 15.56 7.11 34.16
CA ARG A 67 15.68 7.93 35.38
C ARG A 67 15.50 7.11 36.66
N SER A 68 14.63 6.10 36.65
CA SER A 68 14.44 5.21 37.80
C SER A 68 15.66 4.29 38.03
N CYS A 69 16.28 3.80 36.96
CA CYS A 69 17.47 2.96 37.03
C CYS A 69 18.74 3.76 37.37
N ALA A 70 18.79 5.05 37.04
CA ALA A 70 19.92 5.92 37.33
C ALA A 70 20.04 6.34 38.80
N GLN A 71 19.07 5.99 39.67
CA GLN A 71 19.23 6.23 41.10
C GLN A 71 20.27 5.24 41.67
N PRO A 72 21.43 5.72 42.15
CA PRO A 72 22.37 4.86 42.84
C PRO A 72 21.64 4.24 44.04
N ALA A 73 21.68 2.92 44.15
CA ALA A 73 21.11 2.21 45.29
C ALA A 73 21.64 2.87 46.58
N PRO A 74 20.77 3.20 47.55
CA PRO A 74 21.18 3.87 48.78
C PRO A 74 22.19 2.98 49.51
N ASP A 75 23.46 3.41 49.53
CA ASP A 75 24.60 2.89 50.30
C ASP A 75 24.43 1.44 50.79
N HIS A 76 24.32 0.48 49.86
CA HIS A 76 24.58 -0.90 50.22
C HIS A 76 26.10 -1.07 50.28
N PRO A 77 26.66 -1.54 51.42
CA PRO A 77 28.09 -1.72 51.56
C PRO A 77 28.58 -2.67 50.47
N SER A 78 29.58 -2.23 49.73
CA SER A 78 30.26 -2.88 48.62
C SER A 78 30.01 -4.39 48.55
N ALA A 79 29.08 -4.81 47.68
CA ALA A 79 29.15 -6.15 47.12
C ALA A 79 30.42 -6.19 46.29
N THR A 80 31.42 -6.91 46.83
CA THR A 80 32.67 -7.24 46.18
C THR A 80 32.39 -7.69 44.75
N ILE A 81 32.94 -6.95 43.77
CA ILE A 81 32.97 -7.36 42.37
C ILE A 81 33.81 -8.64 42.34
N LEU A 82 33.14 -9.79 42.30
CA LEU A 82 33.74 -11.01 41.79
C LEU A 82 33.69 -10.85 40.27
N GLU A 83 34.88 -10.76 39.66
CA GLU A 83 35.07 -10.88 38.23
C GLU A 83 34.62 -12.29 37.83
N GLU A 84 33.33 -12.45 37.51
CA GLU A 84 32.83 -13.63 36.82
C GLU A 84 33.03 -13.37 35.32
N GLU A 85 34.08 -13.99 34.79
CA GLU A 85 34.25 -14.26 33.36
C GLU A 85 33.07 -15.13 32.90
N GLU A 86 31.94 -14.54 32.52
CA GLU A 86 30.87 -15.28 31.85
C GLU A 86 31.18 -15.38 30.35
N GLU A 87 31.38 -16.63 29.94
CA GLU A 87 31.58 -17.10 28.58
C GLU A 87 30.50 -16.57 27.63
N GLU A 88 30.96 -15.81 26.63
CA GLU A 88 30.21 -15.37 25.46
C GLU A 88 29.99 -16.55 24.49
N GLU A 89 29.26 -17.58 24.91
CA GLU A 89 29.02 -18.78 24.08
C GLU A 89 27.53 -19.13 24.02
N GLY A 90 26.72 -18.21 23.48
CA GLY A 90 25.26 -18.42 23.44
C GLY A 90 24.45 -17.54 22.50
N TYR A 91 25.02 -17.00 21.42
CA TYR A 91 24.28 -16.18 20.43
C TYR A 91 24.50 -16.59 18.96
N LYS A 92 24.84 -17.85 18.69
CA LYS A 92 24.99 -18.35 17.31
C LYS A 92 23.77 -19.07 16.74
N ASP A 93 22.84 -19.55 17.57
CA ASP A 93 21.72 -20.38 17.09
C ASP A 93 20.50 -19.61 16.57
N ILE A 94 20.39 -18.30 16.81
CA ILE A 94 19.19 -17.54 16.43
C ILE A 94 19.23 -17.09 14.95
N VAL A 95 20.42 -17.11 14.32
CA VAL A 95 20.60 -16.64 12.93
C VAL A 95 20.44 -17.77 11.88
N GLU A 96 20.56 -19.04 12.26
CA GLU A 96 20.40 -20.16 11.30
C GLU A 96 18.94 -20.56 11.07
N HIS A 97 18.02 -20.22 11.97
CA HIS A 97 16.59 -20.53 11.79
C HIS A 97 15.88 -19.64 10.77
N THR A 98 16.45 -18.49 10.39
CA THR A 98 15.84 -17.58 9.40
C THR A 98 16.12 -17.99 7.94
N LYS A 99 16.90 -19.06 7.71
CA LYS A 99 17.35 -19.43 6.36
C LYS A 99 16.65 -20.66 5.76
N VAL A 100 15.72 -21.30 6.47
CA VAL A 100 15.13 -22.60 6.07
C VAL A 100 13.76 -22.48 5.40
N VAL A 101 13.16 -21.28 5.31
CA VAL A 101 11.82 -21.10 4.72
C VAL A 101 11.88 -20.40 3.35
N THR A 102 12.61 -20.95 2.38
CA THR A 102 12.47 -20.52 0.97
C THR A 102 12.42 -21.68 -0.04
N GLU A 103 12.34 -22.94 0.41
CA GLU A 103 12.31 -24.10 -0.49
C GLU A 103 11.20 -25.09 -0.13
N SER A 104 9.93 -24.65 -0.06
CA SER A 104 8.82 -25.62 -0.06
C SER A 104 7.49 -24.97 -0.46
N SER A 105 7.33 -24.59 -1.73
CA SER A 105 6.01 -24.67 -2.38
C SER A 105 6.15 -24.46 -3.89
N ARG A 106 6.63 -25.51 -4.56
CA ARG A 106 6.42 -25.72 -5.99
C ARG A 106 5.68 -27.04 -6.09
N ASP A 107 4.36 -27.02 -6.01
CA ASP A 107 3.52 -28.02 -6.66
C ASP A 107 2.06 -27.55 -6.71
N ASP A 108 1.52 -27.62 -7.92
CA ASP A 108 0.13 -27.82 -8.30
C ASP A 108 -0.92 -26.74 -7.99
N HIS A 109 -0.98 -25.69 -8.83
CA HIS A 109 -2.27 -25.17 -9.29
C HIS A 109 -2.20 -24.63 -10.72
N ASP A 110 -2.26 -25.56 -11.69
CA ASP A 110 -2.75 -25.29 -13.05
C ASP A 110 -4.27 -25.06 -12.99
N GLN A 111 -4.68 -23.83 -12.69
CA GLN A 111 -6.05 -23.38 -12.95
C GLN A 111 -5.99 -22.36 -14.09
N GLU A 112 -6.38 -22.82 -15.27
CA GLU A 112 -6.53 -22.02 -16.49
C GLU A 112 -7.42 -20.80 -16.21
N CYS A 113 -6.78 -19.63 -16.05
CA CYS A 113 -7.48 -18.36 -16.08
C CYS A 113 -8.08 -18.17 -17.49
N PRO A 114 -9.39 -17.88 -17.61
CA PRO A 114 -9.97 -17.59 -18.91
C PRO A 114 -9.28 -16.36 -19.50
N VAL A 115 -8.76 -16.54 -20.71
CA VAL A 115 -8.12 -15.53 -21.56
C VAL A 115 -8.98 -14.27 -21.59
N ILE A 116 -8.64 -13.29 -20.77
CA ILE A 116 -9.14 -11.92 -20.92
C ILE A 116 -8.47 -11.38 -22.17
N ALA A 117 -9.30 -11.12 -23.18
CA ALA A 117 -8.86 -10.60 -24.47
C ALA A 117 -7.93 -9.40 -24.29
N ASP A 118 -6.82 -9.43 -25.03
CA ASP A 118 -5.86 -8.34 -25.23
C ASP A 118 -6.56 -7.03 -25.60
N HIS A 119 -6.98 -6.27 -24.60
CA HIS A 119 -7.15 -4.83 -24.71
C HIS A 119 -5.81 -4.19 -24.33
N THR A 120 -4.84 -4.32 -25.23
CA THR A 120 -3.63 -3.51 -25.21
C THR A 120 -4.07 -2.07 -25.49
N PHE A 121 -4.48 -1.38 -24.41
CA PHE A 121 -4.50 0.08 -24.41
C PHE A 121 -3.10 0.53 -24.82
N PRO A 122 -2.96 1.43 -25.80
CA PRO A 122 -1.67 2.02 -26.11
C PRO A 122 -1.26 2.82 -24.87
N HIS A 123 -0.45 2.21 -23.99
CA HIS A 123 0.22 2.94 -22.93
C HIS A 123 1.04 4.03 -23.64
N PRO A 124 0.71 5.32 -23.45
CA PRO A 124 1.60 6.36 -23.94
C PRO A 124 2.92 6.14 -23.21
N LYS A 125 3.94 5.70 -23.96
CA LYS A 125 5.31 5.62 -23.49
C LYS A 125 5.84 7.04 -23.39
N LEU A 126 5.29 7.81 -22.45
CA LEU A 126 5.90 9.06 -22.03
C LEU A 126 7.16 8.66 -21.27
N SER A 127 8.30 8.98 -21.85
CA SER A 127 9.57 8.88 -21.14
C SER A 127 9.55 9.85 -19.94
N PHE A 128 10.21 9.50 -18.83
CA PHE A 128 10.30 10.37 -17.66
C PHE A 128 10.87 11.76 -17.99
N GLU A 129 11.71 11.85 -19.03
CA GLU A 129 12.25 13.10 -19.56
C GLU A 129 11.16 14.02 -20.16
N GLU A 130 10.15 13.46 -20.83
CA GLU A 130 9.03 14.25 -21.39
C GLU A 130 8.07 14.77 -20.31
N ALA A 131 8.05 14.14 -19.13
CA ALA A 131 7.27 14.57 -17.97
C ALA A 131 7.94 15.72 -17.19
N GLY A 132 9.18 16.10 -17.53
CA GLY A 132 9.92 17.14 -16.83
C GLY A 132 10.23 16.79 -15.36
N MET A 133 10.25 15.51 -15.01
CA MET A 133 10.62 15.07 -13.66
C MET A 133 12.12 15.22 -13.45
N SER A 134 12.53 15.77 -12.31
CA SER A 134 13.94 15.74 -11.91
C SER A 134 14.35 14.31 -11.53
N GLU A 135 15.64 13.99 -11.69
CA GLU A 135 16.19 12.69 -11.29
C GLU A 135 15.92 12.38 -9.81
N GLU A 136 15.99 13.38 -8.94
CA GLU A 136 15.65 13.27 -7.51
C GLU A 136 14.18 12.84 -7.31
N MET A 137 13.26 13.46 -8.04
CA MET A 137 11.84 13.12 -7.94
C MET A 137 11.52 11.75 -8.53
N GLN A 138 12.29 11.31 -9.53
CA GLN A 138 12.24 9.96 -10.07
C GLN A 138 12.75 8.94 -9.05
N GLU A 139 13.85 9.23 -8.36
CA GLU A 139 14.40 8.37 -7.31
C GLU A 139 13.44 8.23 -6.13
N ASP A 140 12.84 9.34 -5.68
CA ASP A 140 11.86 9.33 -4.59
C ASP A 140 10.59 8.56 -4.97
N LEU A 141 10.09 8.74 -6.20
CA LEU A 141 8.97 7.95 -6.70
C LEU A 141 9.28 6.46 -6.74
N MET A 142 10.49 6.09 -7.18
CA MET A 142 10.91 4.68 -7.21
C MET A 142 11.04 4.09 -5.79
N LYS A 143 11.53 4.87 -4.81
CA LYS A 143 11.57 4.45 -3.40
C LYS A 143 10.18 4.25 -2.82
N GLU A 144 9.25 5.16 -3.10
CA GLU A 144 7.86 5.06 -2.66
C GLU A 144 7.17 3.81 -3.24
N ILE A 145 7.34 3.56 -4.55
CA ILE A 145 6.79 2.35 -5.20
C ILE A 145 7.39 1.08 -4.58
N ALA A 146 8.71 1.04 -4.36
CA ALA A 146 9.36 -0.10 -3.73
C ALA A 146 8.85 -0.36 -2.31
N TRP A 147 8.63 0.70 -1.53
CA TRP A 147 8.06 0.60 -0.18
C TRP A 147 6.62 0.08 -0.19
N GLN A 148 5.77 0.57 -1.11
CA GLN A 148 4.40 0.10 -1.25
C GLN A 148 4.33 -1.39 -1.63
N LEU A 149 5.19 -1.84 -2.54
CA LEU A 149 5.27 -3.25 -2.91
C LEU A 149 5.75 -4.13 -1.74
N ALA A 150 6.71 -3.66 -0.95
CA ALA A 150 7.15 -4.38 0.24
C ALA A 150 6.03 -4.50 1.28
N LEU A 151 5.26 -3.44 1.51
CA LEU A 151 4.11 -3.47 2.41
C LEU A 151 3.03 -4.45 1.93
N GLN A 152 2.74 -4.45 0.64
CA GLN A 152 1.77 -5.36 0.07
C GLN A 152 2.21 -6.82 0.26
N SER A 153 3.49 -7.13 0.05
CA SER A 153 4.04 -8.47 0.28
C SER A 153 3.89 -8.93 1.73
N VAL A 154 4.12 -8.04 2.71
CA VAL A 154 3.97 -8.38 4.14
C VAL A 154 2.50 -8.65 4.48
N LEU A 155 1.58 -7.86 3.93
CA LEU A 155 0.14 -8.06 4.15
C LEU A 155 -0.36 -9.37 3.53
N GLU A 156 0.14 -9.73 2.34
CA GLU A 156 -0.19 -11.00 1.68
C GLU A 156 0.35 -12.20 2.48
N GLU A 157 1.55 -12.09 3.07
CA GLU A 157 2.12 -13.11 3.95
C GLU A 157 1.28 -13.28 5.23
N GLU A 158 0.87 -12.18 5.87
CA GLU A 158 0.04 -12.23 7.08
C GLU A 158 -1.37 -12.81 6.80
N GLU A 159 -1.95 -12.53 5.64
CA GLU A 159 -3.22 -13.12 5.22
C GLU A 159 -3.08 -14.63 5.00
N GLN A 160 -1.96 -15.07 4.42
CA GLN A 160 -1.68 -16.48 4.18
C GLN A 160 -1.40 -17.26 5.47
N GLU A 161 -0.82 -16.65 6.50
CA GLU A 161 -0.65 -17.27 7.83
C GLU A 161 -1.98 -17.43 8.59
N ARG A 162 -3.00 -16.61 8.27
CA ARG A 162 -4.31 -16.65 8.94
C ARG A 162 -5.29 -17.66 8.32
N ALA A 163 -5.02 -18.13 7.10
CA ALA A 163 -5.89 -19.04 6.34
C ALA A 163 -5.59 -20.53 6.62
#